data_AF-A0A024VS91-F1
#
_entry.id   AF-A0A024VS91-F1
#
_cell.length_a   1.000
_cell.length_b   1.000
_cell.length_c   1.000
_cell.angle_alpha   90.00
_cell.angle_beta   90.00
_cell.angle_gamma   90.00
#
_symmetry.space_group_name_H-M   'P 1'
#
loop_
_entity.id
_entity.type
_entity.pdbx_description
1 polymer ?
#
loop_
_entity_poly.entity_id
_entity_poly.type
_entity_poly.pdbx_seq_one_letter_code
_entity_poly.pdbx_strand_id
1 'polypeptide(L)'
;MEEIILHMIIIAPLTKWLIGSNRRWNQGKREYGIYIALLVLFCVGIYELRKPNQNLYEVLNLNAYASKTDIQQSFRKMSRIYHPDKNKEPDSLDRFNKIREAYEVLSNDKKKYTYDRFGDFGDSEITSFFYVEIIIIAMFQFAISFIFGFLYTYGKDNEKYRILICLYIALNFCMELILRFSPESTVFLSFIPILSHYTPFERIHAFRVLVPLIMNAILLVDIYYIEEDTEVYVSTFCEYVFENNSKSIKNYDDAVLFCARLVDGIKKKKKNYIYICIYIYIYIYIYIFFFFFFFFFFFLFFFFFLIIFLTF
;
A
#
# COMPACT_ATOMS: atom_id res chain seq x y z
N MET A 1 -8.15 -1.17 -7.23
CA MET A 1 -9.25 -1.17 -6.24
C MET A 1 -9.55 -2.55 -5.67
N GLU A 2 -9.69 -3.60 -6.47
CA GLU A 2 -10.02 -4.96 -5.99
C GLU A 2 -9.05 -5.49 -4.92
N GLU A 3 -7.75 -5.26 -5.11
CA GLU A 3 -6.70 -5.67 -4.16
C GLU A 3 -6.89 -5.05 -2.76
N ILE A 4 -7.26 -3.77 -2.67
CA ILE A 4 -7.52 -3.11 -1.38
C ILE A 4 -8.72 -3.76 -0.67
N ILE A 5 -9.77 -4.08 -1.42
CA ILE A 5 -10.97 -4.70 -0.85
C ILE A 5 -10.64 -6.09 -0.31
N LEU A 6 -9.89 -6.90 -1.08
CA LEU A 6 -9.40 -8.21 -0.64
C LEU A 6 -8.59 -8.10 0.66
N HIS A 7 -7.68 -7.13 0.72
CA HIS A 7 -6.84 -6.93 1.89
C HIS A 7 -7.62 -6.51 3.12
N MET A 8 -8.59 -5.62 2.97
CA MET A 8 -9.36 -5.09 4.09
C MET A 8 -10.38 -6.12 4.59
N ILE A 9 -11.11 -6.79 3.69
CA ILE A 9 -12.21 -7.67 4.07
C ILE A 9 -11.72 -9.07 4.47
N ILE A 10 -10.64 -9.56 3.85
CA ILE A 10 -10.19 -10.94 4.02
C ILE A 10 -8.85 -11.00 4.74
N ILE A 11 -7.82 -10.35 4.20
CA ILE A 11 -6.46 -10.52 4.70
C ILE A 11 -6.28 -9.91 6.09
N ALA A 12 -6.73 -8.67 6.33
CA ALA A 12 -6.56 -7.98 7.62
C ALA A 12 -7.31 -8.67 8.77
N PRO A 13 -8.58 -9.13 8.60
CA PRO A 13 -9.26 -9.90 9.64
C PRO A 13 -8.60 -11.26 9.85
N LEU A 14 -8.10 -11.90 8.80
CA LEU A 14 -7.39 -13.18 8.89
C LEU A 14 -6.07 -13.03 9.66
N THR A 15 -5.24 -12.05 9.33
CA THR A 15 -3.97 -11.81 10.05
C THR A 15 -4.22 -11.43 11.51
N LYS A 16 -5.24 -10.62 11.79
CA LYS A 16 -5.68 -10.34 13.17
C LYS A 16 -6.15 -11.60 13.89
N TRP A 17 -6.90 -12.47 13.22
CA TRP A 17 -7.39 -13.72 13.79
C TRP A 17 -6.25 -14.70 14.11
N LEU A 18 -5.19 -14.74 13.29
CA LEU A 18 -4.00 -15.57 13.47
C LEU A 18 -3.20 -15.19 14.72
N ILE A 19 -3.16 -13.91 15.04
CA ILE A 19 -2.39 -13.35 16.16
C ILE A 19 -3.16 -13.41 17.48
N GLY A 20 -4.49 -13.58 17.44
CA GLY A 20 -5.32 -13.63 18.64
C GLY A 20 -4.78 -14.59 19.72
N SER A 21 -4.79 -14.13 20.96
CA SER A 21 -4.26 -14.84 22.14
C SER A 21 -4.91 -16.21 22.38
N ASN A 22 -6.18 -16.39 21.97
CA ASN A 22 -6.94 -17.63 22.14
C ASN A 22 -6.54 -18.79 21.20
N ARG A 23 -5.53 -18.62 20.34
CA ARG A 23 -5.13 -19.66 19.36
C ARG A 23 -4.19 -20.68 19.98
N ARG A 24 -4.36 -21.96 19.58
CA ARG A 24 -3.53 -23.09 20.06
C ARG A 24 -2.03 -22.87 19.87
N TRP A 25 -1.62 -22.28 18.74
CA TRP A 25 -0.22 -21.96 18.46
C TRP A 25 0.30 -20.73 19.20
N ASN A 26 -0.57 -19.91 19.78
CA ASN A 26 -0.20 -18.76 20.61
C ASN A 26 -0.23 -19.10 22.11
N GLN A 27 -0.59 -20.34 22.49
CA GLN A 27 -0.56 -20.82 23.87
C GLN A 27 0.91 -21.03 24.29
N GLY A 28 1.52 -20.01 24.88
CA GLY A 28 2.87 -20.04 25.43
C GLY A 28 3.78 -18.93 24.88
N LYS A 29 3.83 -18.75 23.55
CA LYS A 29 4.55 -17.64 22.90
C LYS A 29 3.70 -17.06 21.77
N ARG A 30 3.32 -15.78 21.87
CA ARG A 30 2.47 -15.10 20.87
C ARG A 30 3.17 -14.83 19.54
N GLU A 31 4.50 -14.86 19.53
CA GLU A 31 5.33 -14.62 18.34
C GLU A 31 4.99 -15.57 17.18
N TYR A 32 4.53 -16.79 17.47
CA TYR A 32 4.16 -17.76 16.43
C TYR A 32 3.01 -17.28 15.54
N GLY A 33 1.98 -16.65 16.12
CA GLY A 33 0.86 -16.08 15.37
C GLY A 33 1.32 -14.97 14.43
N ILE A 34 2.28 -14.14 14.86
CA ILE A 34 2.91 -13.10 14.04
C ILE A 34 3.69 -13.73 12.89
N TYR A 35 4.51 -14.74 13.15
CA TYR A 35 5.27 -15.41 12.09
C TYR A 35 4.34 -16.03 11.04
N ILE A 36 3.25 -16.66 11.46
CA ILE A 36 2.25 -17.20 10.53
C ILE A 36 1.58 -16.07 9.73
N ALA A 37 1.19 -14.98 10.38
CA ALA A 37 0.58 -13.84 9.70
C ALA A 37 1.55 -13.15 8.72
N LEU A 38 2.82 -12.99 9.08
CA LEU A 38 3.86 -12.48 8.19
C LEU A 38 4.12 -13.42 7.00
N LEU A 39 4.09 -14.73 7.23
CA LEU A 39 4.21 -15.72 6.15
C LEU A 39 3.01 -15.65 5.21
N VAL A 40 1.79 -15.49 5.73
CA VAL A 40 0.58 -15.28 4.91
C VAL A 40 0.71 -14.00 4.09
N LEU A 41 1.12 -12.88 4.70
CA LEU A 41 1.36 -11.63 3.98
C LEU A 41 2.45 -11.80 2.91
N PHE A 42 3.54 -12.50 3.22
CA PHE A 42 4.58 -12.78 2.25
C PHE A 42 4.05 -13.59 1.05
N CYS A 43 3.28 -14.65 1.29
CA CYS A 43 2.67 -15.44 0.23
C CYS A 43 1.68 -14.63 -0.62
N VAL A 44 0.85 -13.79 0.00
CA VAL A 44 -0.06 -12.87 -0.70
C VAL A 44 0.75 -11.88 -1.55
N GLY A 45 1.77 -11.26 -0.97
CA GLY A 45 2.65 -10.34 -1.69
C GLY A 45 3.32 -10.99 -2.90
N ILE A 46 3.80 -12.23 -2.80
CA ILE A 46 4.37 -12.96 -3.94
C ILE A 46 3.31 -13.26 -5.01
N TYR A 47 2.10 -13.63 -4.60
CA TYR A 47 0.99 -13.89 -5.53
C TYR A 47 0.59 -12.63 -6.30
N GLU A 48 0.50 -11.48 -5.62
CA GLU A 48 0.06 -10.23 -6.24
C GLU A 48 1.17 -9.51 -7.00
N LEU A 49 2.44 -9.63 -6.57
CA LEU A 49 3.60 -9.16 -7.33
C LEU A 49 3.85 -9.98 -8.60
N ARG A 50 3.09 -11.05 -8.82
CA ARG A 50 3.14 -11.80 -10.07
C ARG A 50 2.82 -10.84 -11.22
N LYS A 51 3.82 -10.60 -12.06
CA LYS A 51 3.70 -9.73 -13.23
C LYS A 51 2.48 -10.15 -14.07
N PRO A 52 1.48 -9.27 -14.27
CA PRO A 52 0.37 -9.56 -15.17
C PRO A 52 0.89 -9.60 -16.62
N ASN A 53 0.18 -10.35 -17.48
CA ASN A 53 0.28 -10.51 -18.95
C ASN A 53 1.57 -10.05 -19.67
N GLN A 54 2.02 -10.87 -20.63
CA GLN A 54 3.21 -10.61 -21.43
C GLN A 54 3.22 -9.19 -22.03
N ASN A 55 4.23 -8.39 -21.68
CA ASN A 55 4.35 -7.00 -22.16
C ASN A 55 4.92 -6.95 -23.60
N LEU A 56 4.89 -5.79 -24.25
CA LEU A 56 5.33 -5.66 -25.66
C LEU A 56 6.83 -5.97 -25.85
N TYR A 57 7.66 -5.70 -24.84
CA TYR A 57 9.09 -6.05 -24.89
C TYR A 57 9.28 -7.57 -24.85
N GLU A 58 8.56 -8.26 -23.98
CA GLU A 58 8.58 -9.71 -23.84
C GLU A 58 8.02 -10.40 -25.07
N VAL A 59 7.03 -9.81 -25.77
CA VAL A 59 6.56 -10.31 -27.08
C VAL A 59 7.70 -10.32 -28.11
N LEU A 60 8.58 -9.32 -28.05
CA LEU A 60 9.79 -9.24 -28.87
C LEU A 60 11.00 -9.93 -28.22
N ASN A 61 10.88 -10.64 -27.10
CA ASN A 61 12.00 -11.21 -26.34
C ASN A 61 13.11 -10.18 -26.02
N LEU A 62 12.70 -8.99 -25.59
CA LEU A 62 13.57 -7.88 -25.23
C LEU A 62 13.32 -7.44 -23.78
N ASN A 63 14.26 -6.67 -23.23
CA ASN A 63 14.05 -5.95 -21.97
C ASN A 63 13.49 -4.54 -22.23
N ALA A 64 12.94 -3.90 -21.20
CA ALA A 64 12.41 -2.53 -21.28
C ALA A 64 13.46 -1.47 -21.71
N TYR A 65 14.75 -1.79 -21.62
CA TYR A 65 15.85 -0.92 -22.01
C TYR A 65 16.41 -1.17 -23.41
N ALA A 66 15.75 -2.02 -24.19
CA ALA A 66 16.20 -2.35 -25.53
C ALA A 66 16.31 -1.10 -26.40
N SER A 67 17.44 -0.99 -27.11
CA SER A 67 17.67 0.09 -28.05
C SER A 67 16.77 -0.07 -29.28
N LYS A 68 16.60 0.99 -30.07
CA LYS A 68 15.86 0.91 -31.34
C LYS A 68 16.43 -0.15 -32.28
N THR A 69 17.76 -0.31 -32.28
CA THR A 69 18.43 -1.33 -33.10
C THR A 69 18.07 -2.73 -32.63
N ASP A 70 18.00 -2.98 -31.32
CA ASP A 70 17.61 -4.27 -30.75
C ASP A 70 16.15 -4.60 -31.08
N ILE A 71 15.26 -3.60 -30.96
CA ILE A 71 13.84 -3.70 -31.33
C ILE A 71 13.68 -4.11 -32.80
N GLN A 72 14.37 -3.42 -33.72
CA GLN A 72 14.33 -3.75 -35.14
C GLN A 72 14.90 -5.13 -35.47
N GLN A 73 16.03 -5.49 -34.85
CA GLN A 73 16.66 -6.79 -35.07
C GLN A 73 15.77 -7.93 -34.56
N SER A 74 15.19 -7.78 -33.36
CA SER A 74 14.33 -8.81 -32.79
C SER A 74 13.04 -8.96 -33.59
N PHE A 75 12.41 -7.86 -34.00
CA PHE A 75 11.23 -7.91 -34.88
C PHE A 75 11.50 -8.69 -36.17
N ARG A 76 12.64 -8.43 -36.86
CA ARG A 76 13.01 -9.17 -38.07
C ARG A 76 13.21 -10.66 -37.82
N LYS A 77 13.83 -11.01 -36.68
CA LYS A 77 14.05 -12.41 -36.29
C LYS A 77 12.73 -13.12 -35.99
N MET A 78 11.91 -12.55 -35.12
CA MET A 78 10.64 -13.11 -34.67
C MET A 78 9.62 -13.20 -35.82
N SER A 79 9.54 -12.18 -36.68
CA SER A 79 8.66 -12.18 -37.85
C SER A 79 8.98 -13.30 -38.84
N ARG A 80 10.26 -13.68 -39.00
CA ARG A 80 10.66 -14.79 -39.87
C ARG A 80 10.28 -16.15 -39.28
N ILE A 81 10.33 -16.28 -37.96
CA ILE A 81 10.02 -17.52 -37.23
C ILE A 81 8.51 -17.77 -37.21
N TYR A 82 7.72 -16.72 -36.98
CA TYR A 82 6.25 -16.82 -36.82
C TYR A 82 5.47 -16.41 -38.08
N HIS A 83 6.13 -16.28 -39.24
CA HIS A 83 5.45 -15.92 -40.47
C HIS A 83 4.40 -17.00 -40.83
N PRO A 84 3.12 -16.65 -41.11
CA PRO A 84 2.07 -17.63 -41.37
C PRO A 84 2.37 -18.55 -42.56
N ASP A 85 3.10 -18.07 -43.56
CA ASP A 85 3.52 -18.91 -44.70
C ASP A 85 4.58 -19.97 -44.35
N LYS A 86 5.42 -19.71 -43.33
CA LYS A 86 6.55 -20.57 -42.97
C LYS A 86 6.28 -21.42 -41.74
N ASN A 87 5.45 -20.93 -40.83
CA ASN A 87 5.06 -21.63 -39.62
C ASN A 87 3.56 -21.94 -39.67
N LYS A 88 3.24 -23.24 -39.65
CA LYS A 88 1.86 -23.78 -39.74
C LYS A 88 1.27 -24.13 -38.37
N GLU A 89 1.92 -23.74 -37.27
CA GLU A 89 1.35 -23.89 -35.93
C GLU A 89 0.04 -23.10 -35.83
N PRO A 90 -0.97 -23.62 -35.13
CA PRO A 90 -2.29 -22.99 -35.03
C PRO A 90 -2.23 -21.57 -34.44
N ASP A 91 -1.26 -21.30 -33.57
CA ASP A 91 -1.09 -19.99 -32.91
C ASP A 91 -0.19 -19.02 -33.69
N SER A 92 0.36 -19.42 -34.85
CA SER A 92 1.39 -18.63 -35.53
C SER A 92 0.87 -17.27 -36.00
N LEU A 93 -0.37 -17.21 -36.49
CA LEU A 93 -0.98 -15.96 -36.96
C LEU A 93 -1.18 -14.97 -35.80
N ASP A 94 -1.70 -15.45 -34.66
CA ASP A 94 -1.92 -14.61 -33.48
C ASP A 94 -0.60 -14.09 -32.90
N ARG A 95 0.43 -14.95 -32.82
CA ARG A 95 1.76 -14.52 -32.38
C ARG A 95 2.38 -13.51 -33.34
N PHE A 96 2.24 -13.71 -34.65
CA PHE A 96 2.72 -12.76 -35.65
C PHE A 96 2.05 -11.39 -35.52
N ASN A 97 0.73 -11.37 -35.31
CA ASN A 97 -0.01 -10.13 -35.08
C ASN A 97 0.48 -9.40 -33.83
N LYS A 98 0.67 -10.11 -32.70
CA LYS A 98 1.25 -9.53 -31.48
C LYS A 98 2.66 -8.97 -31.69
N ILE A 99 3.52 -9.69 -32.43
CA ILE A 99 4.88 -9.23 -32.77
C ILE A 99 4.83 -7.93 -33.58
N ARG A 100 3.91 -7.83 -34.54
CA ARG A 100 3.72 -6.63 -35.36
C ARG A 100 3.25 -5.44 -34.53
N GLU A 101 2.25 -5.66 -33.68
CA GLU A 101 1.71 -4.65 -32.77
C GLU A 101 2.78 -4.12 -31.81
N ALA A 102 3.53 -5.03 -31.17
CA ALA A 102 4.65 -4.67 -30.31
C ALA A 102 5.70 -3.81 -31.03
N TYR A 103 6.06 -4.18 -32.27
CA TYR A 103 6.99 -3.39 -33.06
C TYR A 103 6.43 -2.03 -33.45
N GLU A 104 5.15 -1.92 -33.81
CA GLU A 104 4.51 -0.65 -34.17
C GLU A 104 4.58 0.38 -33.02
N VAL A 105 4.31 -0.07 -31.80
CA VAL A 105 4.37 0.78 -30.61
C VAL A 105 5.82 1.10 -30.23
N LEU A 106 6.67 0.08 -30.10
CA LEU A 106 8.02 0.25 -29.56
C LEU A 106 9.01 0.91 -30.54
N SER A 107 8.74 0.87 -31.85
CA SER A 107 9.61 1.51 -32.86
C SER A 107 9.39 3.02 -32.98
N ASN A 108 8.23 3.53 -32.56
CA ASN A 108 7.90 4.95 -32.58
C ASN A 108 8.19 5.59 -31.21
N ASP A 109 9.03 6.62 -31.18
CA ASP A 109 9.43 7.27 -29.91
C ASP A 109 8.27 7.78 -29.07
N LYS A 110 7.25 8.36 -29.72
CA LYS A 110 6.09 8.90 -29.01
C LYS A 110 5.23 7.78 -28.45
N LYS A 111 4.93 6.74 -29.25
CA LYS A 111 4.14 5.59 -28.78
C LYS A 111 4.87 4.82 -27.68
N LYS A 112 6.18 4.58 -27.84
CA LYS A 112 7.04 3.97 -26.82
C LYS A 112 7.05 4.77 -25.52
N TYR A 113 7.20 6.09 -25.60
CA TYR A 113 7.16 6.99 -24.44
C TYR A 113 5.87 6.83 -23.63
N THR A 114 4.73 6.78 -24.33
CA THR A 114 3.41 6.62 -23.69
C THR A 114 3.26 5.24 -23.09
N TYR A 115 3.62 4.20 -23.85
CA TYR A 115 3.55 2.81 -23.42
C TYR A 115 4.38 2.58 -22.14
N ASP A 116 5.63 3.05 -22.11
CA ASP A 116 6.54 2.84 -20.97
C ASP A 116 5.99 3.46 -19.66
N ARG A 117 5.27 4.58 -19.74
CA ARG A 117 4.76 5.35 -18.57
C ARG A 117 3.33 5.05 -18.19
N PHE A 118 2.51 4.67 -19.17
CA PHE A 118 1.06 4.56 -19.01
C PHE A 118 0.52 3.19 -19.40
N GLY A 119 1.34 2.28 -19.92
CA GLY A 119 0.92 0.95 -20.34
C GLY A 119 0.04 0.97 -21.58
N ASP A 120 -0.93 0.05 -21.66
CA ASP A 120 -1.83 -0.12 -22.81
C ASP A 120 -2.85 1.04 -22.98
N PHE A 121 -2.86 2.00 -22.05
CA PHE A 121 -3.63 3.25 -22.20
C PHE A 121 -3.06 4.18 -23.30
N GLY A 122 -1.98 3.78 -23.98
CA GLY A 122 -1.21 4.62 -24.90
C GLY A 122 -1.68 4.72 -26.35
N ASP A 123 -2.79 4.06 -26.72
CA ASP A 123 -3.35 4.17 -28.08
C ASP A 123 -4.09 5.49 -28.33
N SER A 124 -4.51 6.20 -27.27
CA SER A 124 -5.13 7.51 -27.37
C SER A 124 -4.10 8.62 -27.61
N GLU A 125 -4.47 9.62 -28.41
CA GLU A 125 -3.66 10.83 -28.56
C GLU A 125 -3.36 11.45 -27.19
N ILE A 126 -2.07 11.73 -26.94
CA ILE A 126 -1.61 12.36 -25.70
C ILE A 126 -2.11 13.81 -25.67
N THR A 127 -3.28 14.01 -25.09
CA THR A 127 -3.87 15.33 -24.86
C THR A 127 -3.65 15.75 -23.41
N SER A 128 -3.72 17.05 -23.11
CA SER A 128 -3.66 17.52 -21.72
C SER A 128 -4.74 16.88 -20.83
N PHE A 129 -5.88 16.52 -21.43
CA PHE A 129 -6.98 15.83 -20.73
C PHE A 129 -6.58 14.43 -20.25
N PHE A 130 -5.83 13.67 -21.05
CA PHE A 130 -5.34 12.33 -20.70
C PHE A 130 -4.50 12.34 -19.41
N TYR A 131 -3.60 13.31 -19.26
CA TYR A 131 -2.78 13.43 -18.06
C TYR A 131 -3.61 13.75 -16.81
N VAL A 132 -4.60 14.64 -16.94
CA VAL A 132 -5.51 14.99 -15.86
C VAL A 132 -6.31 13.76 -15.42
N GLU A 133 -6.81 12.96 -16.36
CA GLU A 133 -7.54 11.73 -16.06
C GLU A 133 -6.69 10.73 -15.25
N ILE A 134 -5.43 10.51 -15.66
CA ILE A 134 -4.51 9.61 -14.94
C ILE A 134 -4.22 10.11 -13.52
N ILE A 135 -4.00 11.41 -13.36
CA ILE A 135 -3.75 12.02 -12.04
C ILE A 135 -4.99 11.83 -11.16
N ILE A 136 -6.19 12.09 -11.71
CA ILE A 136 -7.45 11.90 -10.98
C ILE A 136 -7.62 10.44 -10.55
N ILE A 137 -7.37 9.47 -11.43
CA ILE A 137 -7.44 8.04 -11.10
C ILE A 137 -6.45 7.69 -9.98
N ALA A 138 -5.21 8.19 -10.06
CA ALA A 138 -4.22 7.99 -9.01
C ALA A 138 -4.69 8.60 -7.68
N MET A 139 -5.18 9.84 -7.69
CA MET A 139 -5.71 10.51 -6.51
C MET A 139 -6.85 9.73 -5.86
N PHE A 140 -7.83 9.25 -6.64
CA PHE A 140 -8.93 8.44 -6.13
C PHE A 140 -8.43 7.15 -5.48
N GLN A 141 -7.50 6.44 -6.14
CA GLN A 141 -6.93 5.19 -5.62
C GLN A 141 -6.21 5.39 -4.27
N PHE A 142 -5.40 6.44 -4.13
CA PHE A 142 -4.71 6.73 -2.86
C PHE A 142 -5.64 7.35 -1.81
N ALA A 143 -6.67 8.11 -2.20
CA ALA A 143 -7.69 8.60 -1.29
C ALA A 143 -8.48 7.45 -0.66
N ILE A 144 -8.84 6.43 -1.45
CA ILE A 144 -9.49 5.22 -0.94
C ILE A 144 -8.56 4.49 0.04
N SER A 145 -7.28 4.33 -0.30
CA SER A 145 -6.28 3.74 0.58
C SER A 145 -6.18 4.51 1.91
N PHE A 146 -6.20 5.84 1.84
CA PHE A 146 -6.18 6.71 3.01
C PHE A 146 -7.42 6.53 3.88
N ILE A 147 -8.62 6.52 3.30
CA ILE A 147 -9.88 6.33 4.02
C ILE A 147 -9.86 4.99 4.77
N PHE A 148 -9.48 3.91 4.11
CA PHE A 148 -9.39 2.60 4.76
C PHE A 148 -8.31 2.57 5.84
N GLY A 149 -7.10 3.07 5.57
CA GLY A 149 -6.04 3.16 6.57
C GLY A 149 -6.47 3.95 7.82
N PHE A 150 -7.18 5.06 7.61
CA PHE A 150 -7.73 5.88 8.68
C PHE A 150 -8.81 5.16 9.48
N LEU A 151 -9.76 4.48 8.81
CA LEU A 151 -10.82 3.73 9.48
C LEU A 151 -10.26 2.60 10.36
N TYR A 152 -9.25 1.88 9.88
CA TYR A 152 -8.60 0.80 10.64
C TYR A 152 -7.77 1.31 11.83
N THR A 153 -7.27 2.55 11.76
CA THR A 153 -6.47 3.20 12.82
C THR A 153 -7.22 4.30 13.56
N TYR A 154 -8.56 4.26 13.58
CA TYR A 154 -9.38 5.29 14.20
C TYR A 154 -9.22 5.37 15.73
N GLY A 155 -8.73 4.29 16.36
CA GLY A 155 -8.44 4.25 17.79
C GLY A 155 -7.49 5.37 18.24
N LYS A 156 -7.70 5.90 19.46
CA LYS A 156 -6.84 6.95 20.02
C LYS A 156 -5.40 6.46 20.22
N ASP A 157 -5.24 5.20 20.58
CA ASP A 157 -3.93 4.61 20.89
C ASP A 157 -3.09 4.37 19.62
N ASN A 158 -3.71 4.47 18.43
CA ASN A 158 -3.11 4.06 17.16
C ASN A 158 -2.65 5.28 16.32
N GLU A 159 -2.54 6.46 16.94
CA GLU A 159 -2.21 7.73 16.26
C GLU A 159 -0.86 7.67 15.52
N LYS A 160 0.16 7.05 16.12
CA LYS A 160 1.49 6.90 15.50
C LYS A 160 1.42 6.12 14.18
N TYR A 161 0.64 5.03 14.16
CA TYR A 161 0.49 4.18 12.98
C TYR A 161 -0.33 4.85 11.88
N ARG A 162 -1.33 5.66 12.28
CA ARG A 162 -2.07 6.51 11.34
C ARG A 162 -1.14 7.48 10.61
N ILE A 163 -0.23 8.15 11.33
CA ILE A 163 0.77 9.04 10.73
C ILE A 163 1.67 8.26 9.76
N LEU A 164 2.15 7.08 10.16
CA LEU A 164 3.00 6.24 9.31
C LEU A 164 2.30 5.83 8.01
N ILE A 165 1.03 5.40 8.09
CA ILE A 165 0.22 5.05 6.92
C ILE A 165 0.02 6.26 6.01
N CYS A 166 -0.30 7.43 6.57
CA CYS A 166 -0.47 8.67 5.79
C CYS A 166 0.82 9.05 5.05
N LEU A 167 1.96 9.01 5.73
CA LEU A 167 3.27 9.30 5.13
C LEU A 167 3.61 8.31 4.02
N TYR A 168 3.35 7.02 4.25
CA TYR A 168 3.59 5.97 3.28
C TYR A 168 2.72 6.14 2.03
N ILE A 169 1.42 6.42 2.20
CA ILE A 169 0.50 6.69 1.08
C ILE A 169 0.94 7.92 0.29
N ALA A 170 1.26 9.03 0.98
CA ALA A 170 1.73 10.25 0.34
C ALA A 170 3.03 10.03 -0.45
N LEU A 171 3.97 9.28 0.13
CA LEU A 171 5.22 8.92 -0.54
C LEU A 171 4.97 8.09 -1.80
N ASN A 172 4.07 7.09 -1.77
CA ASN A 172 3.73 6.30 -2.95
C ASN A 172 3.04 7.12 -4.04
N PHE A 173 2.17 8.07 -3.66
CA PHE A 173 1.56 8.99 -4.61
C PHE A 173 2.62 9.86 -5.31
N CYS A 174 3.53 10.47 -4.54
CA CYS A 174 4.64 11.24 -5.10
C CYS A 174 5.54 10.40 -6.01
N MET A 175 5.87 9.18 -5.59
CA MET A 175 6.67 8.23 -6.38
C MET A 175 5.98 7.86 -7.69
N GLU A 176 4.67 7.66 -7.68
CA GLU A 176 3.90 7.41 -8.89
C GLU A 176 3.94 8.61 -9.85
N LEU A 177 3.76 9.83 -9.35
CA LEU A 177 3.86 11.04 -10.18
C LEU A 177 5.25 11.18 -10.81
N ILE A 178 6.32 10.92 -10.04
CA ILE A 178 7.70 10.93 -10.54
C ILE A 178 7.87 9.88 -11.64
N LEU A 179 7.40 8.65 -11.42
CA LEU A 179 7.53 7.56 -12.40
C LEU A 179 6.75 7.86 -13.70
N ARG A 180 5.60 8.53 -13.61
CA ARG A 180 4.78 8.90 -14.78
C ARG A 180 5.34 10.09 -15.55
N PHE A 181 5.76 11.14 -14.85
CA PHE A 181 5.99 12.45 -15.48
C PHE A 181 7.45 12.86 -15.55
N SER A 182 8.35 12.21 -14.79
CA SER A 182 9.77 12.52 -14.88
C SER A 182 10.37 12.00 -16.19
N PRO A 183 11.24 12.78 -16.87
CA PRO A 183 12.02 12.27 -18.00
C PRO A 183 12.99 11.15 -17.58
N GLU A 184 13.48 11.19 -16.34
CA GLU A 184 14.45 10.23 -15.79
C GLU A 184 13.79 8.97 -15.18
N SER A 185 12.47 8.83 -15.28
CA SER A 185 11.73 7.74 -14.65
C SER A 185 12.16 6.34 -15.10
N THR A 186 12.73 6.22 -16.30
CA THR A 186 13.27 4.96 -16.83
C THR A 186 14.48 4.47 -16.03
N VAL A 187 15.34 5.37 -15.56
CA VAL A 187 16.54 5.05 -14.77
C VAL A 187 16.24 5.04 -13.27
N PHE A 188 15.24 5.81 -12.84
CA PHE A 188 14.82 5.88 -11.44
C PHE A 188 14.48 4.49 -10.87
N LEU A 189 15.11 4.11 -9.75
CA LEU A 189 15.04 2.79 -9.10
C LEU A 189 15.67 1.61 -9.85
N SER A 190 16.44 1.84 -10.92
CA SER A 190 17.17 0.79 -11.63
C SER A 190 18.23 0.08 -10.78
N PHE A 191 18.67 0.71 -9.67
CA PHE A 191 19.58 0.11 -8.69
C PHE A 191 18.95 -1.08 -7.94
N ILE A 192 17.63 -1.23 -7.97
CA ILE A 192 16.91 -2.37 -7.39
C ILE A 192 16.88 -3.48 -8.46
N PRO A 193 17.58 -4.61 -8.26
CA PRO A 193 17.73 -5.63 -9.30
C PRO A 193 16.39 -6.14 -9.85
N ILE A 194 15.39 -6.30 -8.96
CA ILE A 194 14.05 -6.79 -9.31
C ILE A 194 13.31 -5.82 -10.23
N LEU A 195 13.47 -4.50 -10.02
CA LEU A 195 12.79 -3.47 -10.79
C LEU A 195 13.58 -3.01 -12.02
N SER A 196 14.81 -3.47 -12.17
CA SER A 196 15.67 -3.08 -13.28
C SER A 196 15.03 -3.41 -14.63
N HIS A 197 14.39 -4.58 -14.78
CA HIS A 197 13.79 -4.98 -16.06
C HIS A 197 12.40 -4.40 -16.33
N TYR A 198 11.85 -3.62 -15.39
CA TYR A 198 10.47 -3.15 -15.44
C TYR A 198 10.37 -1.78 -16.11
N THR A 199 9.30 -1.56 -16.87
CA THR A 199 8.94 -0.22 -17.34
C THR A 199 8.49 0.65 -16.16
N PRO A 200 8.53 2.00 -16.27
CA PRO A 200 7.96 2.88 -15.26
C PRO A 200 6.52 2.52 -14.87
N PHE A 201 5.67 2.16 -15.84
CA PHE A 201 4.32 1.69 -15.60
C PHE A 201 4.28 0.42 -14.74
N GLU A 202 5.11 -0.57 -15.06
CA GLU A 202 5.17 -1.82 -14.29
C GLU A 202 5.68 -1.60 -12.86
N ARG A 203 6.61 -0.65 -12.66
CA ARG A 203 7.05 -0.23 -11.32
C ARG A 203 5.90 0.38 -10.52
N ILE A 204 5.12 1.27 -11.14
CA ILE A 204 3.94 1.88 -10.50
C ILE A 204 2.95 0.79 -10.08
N HIS A 205 2.68 -0.18 -10.97
CA HIS A 205 1.80 -1.28 -10.66
C HIS A 205 2.32 -2.10 -9.47
N ALA A 206 3.60 -2.48 -9.46
CA ALA A 206 4.22 -3.20 -8.36
C ALA A 206 4.12 -2.43 -7.03
N PHE A 207 4.36 -1.11 -7.03
CA PHE A 207 4.20 -0.30 -5.82
C PHE A 207 2.76 -0.22 -5.34
N ARG A 208 1.79 -0.06 -6.25
CA ARG A 208 0.36 -0.03 -5.89
C ARG A 208 -0.10 -1.32 -5.22
N VAL A 209 0.35 -2.47 -5.72
CA VAL A 209 0.09 -3.79 -5.11
C VAL A 209 0.64 -3.87 -3.69
N LEU A 210 1.82 -3.30 -3.45
CA LEU A 210 2.45 -3.32 -2.12
C LEU A 210 1.76 -2.40 -1.10
N VAL A 211 0.97 -1.42 -1.53
CA VAL A 211 0.32 -0.45 -0.63
C VAL A 211 -0.55 -1.14 0.43
N PRO A 212 -1.59 -1.90 0.07
CA PRO A 212 -2.44 -2.57 1.05
C PRO A 212 -1.69 -3.62 1.88
N LEU A 213 -0.68 -4.28 1.30
CA LEU A 213 0.18 -5.23 2.00
C LEU A 213 0.96 -4.57 3.15
N ILE A 214 1.64 -3.47 2.85
CA ILE A 214 2.45 -2.73 3.83
C ILE A 214 1.54 -2.09 4.89
N MET A 215 0.37 -1.57 4.49
CA MET A 215 -0.63 -1.10 5.45
C MET A 215 -1.05 -2.21 6.43
N ASN A 216 -1.33 -3.42 5.94
CA ASN A 216 -1.67 -4.56 6.80
C ASN A 216 -0.51 -4.97 7.72
N ALA A 217 0.73 -4.91 7.25
CA ALA A 217 1.90 -5.17 8.09
C ALA A 217 2.06 -4.12 9.20
N ILE A 218 1.81 -2.84 8.92
CA ILE A 218 1.82 -1.76 9.93
C ILE A 218 0.72 -2.00 10.98
N LEU A 219 -0.48 -2.37 10.55
CA LEU A 219 -1.60 -2.71 11.45
C LEU A 219 -1.32 -3.94 12.32
N LEU A 220 -0.50 -4.87 11.83
CA LEU A 220 -0.10 -6.06 12.56
C LEU A 220 0.82 -5.71 13.74
N VAL A 221 1.77 -4.80 13.50
CA VAL A 221 2.68 -4.27 14.53
C VAL A 221 1.90 -3.54 15.64
N ASP A 222 0.90 -2.76 15.26
CA ASP A 222 0.02 -2.03 16.18
C ASP A 222 -0.68 -2.95 17.19
N ILE A 223 -1.30 -4.04 16.73
CA ILE A 223 -2.02 -4.99 17.60
C ILE A 223 -1.07 -5.66 18.60
N TYR A 224 0.15 -6.02 18.17
CA TYR A 224 1.11 -6.71 19.03
C TYR A 224 1.55 -5.83 20.20
N TYR A 225 1.96 -4.59 19.93
CA TYR A 225 2.45 -3.69 20.97
C TYR A 225 1.34 -3.22 21.93
N ILE A 226 0.11 -3.02 21.46
CA ILE A 226 -1.02 -2.63 22.33
C ILE A 226 -1.33 -3.73 23.36
N GLU A 227 -1.39 -5.00 22.95
CA GLU A 227 -1.66 -6.09 23.89
C GLU A 227 -0.53 -6.27 24.91
N GLU A 228 0.73 -6.12 24.49
CA GLU A 228 1.89 -6.23 25.37
C GLU A 228 1.92 -5.10 26.41
N ASP A 229 1.68 -3.85 26.01
CA ASP A 229 1.55 -2.72 26.94
C ASP A 229 0.42 -2.96 27.94
N THR A 230 -0.73 -3.45 27.47
CA THR A 230 -1.89 -3.70 28.35
C THR A 230 -1.57 -4.77 29.40
N GLU A 231 -0.90 -5.86 29.02
CA GLU A 231 -0.48 -6.92 29.95
C GLU A 231 0.52 -6.42 30.98
N VAL A 232 1.52 -5.63 30.57
CA VAL A 232 2.51 -5.02 31.47
C VAL A 232 1.86 -4.04 32.44
N TYR A 233 0.92 -3.20 31.97
CA TYR A 233 0.19 -2.29 32.86
C TYR A 233 -0.64 -3.04 33.90
N VAL A 234 -1.34 -4.10 33.48
CA VAL A 234 -2.15 -4.93 34.38
C VAL A 234 -1.26 -5.65 35.40
N SER A 235 -0.13 -6.23 34.98
CA SER A 235 0.79 -6.92 35.89
C SER A 235 1.41 -5.96 36.90
N THR A 236 1.89 -4.80 36.45
CA THR A 236 2.48 -3.76 37.32
C THR A 236 1.44 -3.23 38.32
N PHE A 237 0.20 -3.04 37.87
CA PHE A 237 -0.90 -2.64 38.76
C PHE A 237 -1.23 -3.72 39.80
N CYS A 238 -1.28 -4.99 39.40
CA CYS A 238 -1.52 -6.10 40.32
C CYS A 238 -0.37 -6.27 41.33
N GLU A 239 0.88 -6.07 40.92
CA GLU A 239 2.05 -6.04 41.81
C GLU A 239 1.94 -4.90 42.83
N TYR A 240 1.63 -3.69 42.38
CA TYR A 240 1.42 -2.54 43.27
C TYR A 240 0.29 -2.79 44.29
N VAL A 241 -0.82 -3.39 43.86
CA VAL A 241 -1.94 -3.73 44.74
C VAL A 241 -1.53 -4.80 45.76
N PHE A 242 -0.77 -5.81 45.32
CA PHE A 242 -0.26 -6.88 46.19
C PHE A 242 0.70 -6.35 47.26
N GLU A 243 1.69 -5.53 46.89
CA GLU A 243 2.66 -4.97 47.83
C GLU A 243 1.98 -4.11 48.92
N ASN A 244 1.08 -3.23 48.51
CA ASN A 244 0.41 -2.29 49.42
C ASN A 244 -0.73 -2.91 50.24
N ASN A 245 -1.24 -4.09 49.84
CA ASN A 245 -2.31 -4.80 50.55
C ASN A 245 -1.88 -6.19 51.01
N SER A 246 -0.58 -6.43 51.18
CA SER A 246 0.00 -7.72 51.57
C SER A 246 -0.55 -8.31 52.88
N LYS A 247 -1.20 -7.49 53.73
CA LYS A 247 -1.88 -7.94 54.95
C LYS A 247 -3.26 -8.58 54.71
N SER A 248 -3.94 -8.20 53.63
CA SER A 248 -5.28 -8.70 53.27
C SER A 248 -5.25 -9.64 52.07
N ILE A 249 -4.33 -9.42 51.14
CA ILE A 249 -4.10 -10.24 49.95
C ILE A 249 -2.88 -11.12 50.23
N LYS A 250 -3.12 -12.43 50.38
CA LYS A 250 -2.07 -13.37 50.80
C LYS A 250 -1.16 -13.78 49.65
N ASN A 251 -1.71 -13.88 48.44
CA ASN A 251 -1.00 -14.37 47.26
C ASN A 251 -1.22 -13.44 46.05
N TYR A 252 -0.27 -13.44 45.10
CA TYR A 252 -0.37 -12.64 43.87
C TYR A 252 -1.62 -12.96 43.03
N ASP A 253 -2.01 -14.24 42.96
CA ASP A 253 -3.22 -14.68 42.23
C ASP A 253 -4.50 -14.04 42.79
N ASP A 254 -4.56 -13.80 44.11
CA ASP A 254 -5.69 -13.11 44.73
C ASP A 254 -5.71 -11.62 44.36
N ALA A 255 -4.54 -10.99 44.15
CA ALA A 255 -4.43 -9.61 43.67
C ALA A 255 -4.94 -9.49 42.23
N VAL A 256 -4.55 -10.43 41.37
CA VAL A 256 -5.05 -10.50 39.98
C VAL A 256 -6.56 -10.71 39.96
N LEU A 257 -7.09 -11.62 40.77
CA LEU A 257 -8.53 -11.86 40.87
C LEU A 257 -9.30 -10.65 41.43
N PHE A 258 -8.71 -9.93 42.39
CA PHE A 258 -9.26 -8.69 42.93
C PHE A 258 -9.30 -7.58 41.88
N CYS A 259 -8.20 -7.38 41.14
CA CYS A 259 -8.14 -6.41 40.05
C CYS A 259 -9.12 -6.77 38.91
N ALA A 260 -9.25 -8.05 38.56
CA ALA A 260 -10.24 -8.53 37.59
C ALA A 260 -11.68 -8.22 38.03
N ARG A 261 -12.02 -8.44 39.30
CA ARG A 261 -13.33 -8.09 39.87
C ARG A 261 -13.61 -6.59 39.90
N LEU A 262 -12.58 -5.76 40.07
CA LEU A 262 -12.68 -4.30 39.95
C LEU A 262 -13.03 -3.87 38.52
N VAL A 263 -12.41 -4.50 37.51
CA VAL A 263 -12.67 -4.21 36.11
C VAL A 263 -14.07 -4.69 35.69
N ASP A 264 -14.45 -5.91 36.05
CA ASP A 264 -15.77 -6.47 35.75
C ASP A 264 -16.92 -5.83 36.56
N GLY A 265 -16.60 -5.12 37.65
CA GLY A 265 -17.54 -4.50 38.58
C GLY A 265 -17.91 -3.03 38.33
N ILE A 266 -17.25 -2.31 37.41
CA ILE A 266 -17.51 -0.86 37.23
C ILE A 266 -18.63 -0.63 36.20
N LYS A 267 -19.87 -0.76 36.67
CA LYS A 267 -21.02 0.05 36.23
C LYS A 267 -21.38 1.03 37.36
N LYS A 268 -20.74 2.22 37.41
CA LYS A 268 -21.33 3.57 37.68
C LYS A 268 -20.36 4.61 38.32
N LYS A 269 -20.23 5.73 37.59
CA LYS A 269 -20.04 7.17 37.95
C LYS A 269 -18.68 7.73 38.47
N LYS A 270 -17.96 8.34 37.50
CA LYS A 270 -17.62 9.78 37.30
C LYS A 270 -16.83 10.58 38.36
N LYS A 271 -15.62 11.02 37.96
CA LYS A 271 -15.15 12.43 38.02
C LYS A 271 -14.06 12.67 36.95
N ASN A 272 -14.00 13.91 36.42
CA ASN A 272 -13.11 14.47 35.39
C ASN A 272 -13.56 14.40 33.91
N TYR A 273 -14.72 14.99 33.60
CA TYR A 273 -15.16 15.24 32.21
C TYR A 273 -14.96 16.70 31.73
N ILE A 274 -14.53 17.64 32.60
CA ILE A 274 -14.39 19.07 32.23
C ILE A 274 -13.07 19.33 31.47
N TYR A 275 -11.97 18.67 31.86
CA TYR A 275 -10.70 18.76 31.14
C TYR A 275 -10.73 18.05 29.78
N ILE A 276 -11.48 16.94 29.67
CA ILE A 276 -11.64 16.19 28.42
C ILE A 276 -12.45 17.01 27.40
N CYS A 277 -13.48 17.74 27.80
CA CYS A 277 -14.26 18.57 26.87
C CYS A 277 -13.48 19.80 26.36
N ILE A 278 -12.68 20.47 27.20
CA ILE A 278 -11.84 21.60 26.78
C ILE A 278 -10.69 21.11 25.87
N TYR A 279 -10.09 19.96 26.20
CA TYR A 279 -9.05 19.36 25.36
C TYR A 279 -9.62 18.90 24.02
N ILE A 280 -10.80 18.27 23.99
CA ILE A 280 -11.50 17.90 22.75
C ILE A 280 -11.88 19.13 21.93
N TYR A 281 -12.32 20.23 22.55
CA TYR A 281 -12.69 21.45 21.83
C TYR A 281 -11.47 22.16 21.22
N ILE A 282 -10.35 22.24 21.95
CA ILE A 282 -9.07 22.78 21.44
C ILE A 282 -8.48 21.85 20.36
N TYR A 283 -8.55 20.53 20.54
CA TYR A 283 -8.06 19.54 19.56
C TYR A 283 -8.89 19.57 18.28
N ILE A 284 -10.23 19.67 18.37
CA ILE A 284 -11.11 19.83 17.20
C ILE A 284 -10.82 21.13 16.46
N TYR A 285 -10.56 22.24 17.17
CA TYR A 285 -10.22 23.52 16.52
C TYR A 285 -8.86 23.49 15.83
N ILE A 286 -7.85 22.86 16.45
CA ILE A 286 -6.52 22.63 15.85
C ILE A 286 -6.64 21.67 14.65
N TYR A 287 -7.51 20.66 14.73
CA TYR A 287 -7.72 19.68 13.66
C TYR A 287 -8.51 20.26 12.48
N ILE A 288 -9.52 21.10 12.72
CA ILE A 288 -10.22 21.86 11.67
C ILE A 288 -9.26 22.87 11.04
N PHE A 289 -8.42 23.54 11.86
CA PHE A 289 -7.40 24.46 11.36
C PHE A 289 -6.35 23.74 10.51
N PHE A 290 -5.82 22.59 10.93
CA PHE A 290 -4.83 21.82 10.14
C PHE A 290 -5.45 21.12 8.93
N PHE A 291 -6.67 20.61 9.03
CA PHE A 291 -7.40 20.02 7.91
C PHE A 291 -7.69 21.07 6.84
N PHE A 292 -8.19 22.25 7.23
CA PHE A 292 -8.37 23.36 6.29
C PHE A 292 -7.03 23.95 5.83
N PHE A 293 -6.00 24.03 6.66
CA PHE A 293 -4.68 24.54 6.27
C PHE A 293 -3.99 23.61 5.25
N PHE A 294 -4.08 22.29 5.44
CA PHE A 294 -3.50 21.31 4.53
C PHE A 294 -4.35 21.13 3.28
N PHE A 295 -5.68 21.13 3.38
CA PHE A 295 -6.58 21.12 2.22
C PHE A 295 -6.46 22.43 1.43
N PHE A 296 -6.31 23.58 2.10
CA PHE A 296 -6.06 24.87 1.46
C PHE A 296 -4.68 24.93 0.81
N PHE A 297 -3.60 24.43 1.43
CA PHE A 297 -2.29 24.36 0.78
C PHE A 297 -2.25 23.34 -0.36
N PHE A 298 -2.94 22.21 -0.23
CA PHE A 298 -3.10 21.23 -1.31
C PHE A 298 -3.88 21.83 -2.48
N PHE A 299 -4.96 22.57 -2.20
CA PHE A 299 -5.74 23.28 -3.21
C PHE A 299 -4.98 24.47 -3.79
N LEU A 300 -4.20 25.22 -2.99
CA LEU A 300 -3.36 26.33 -3.46
C LEU A 300 -2.23 25.80 -4.33
N PHE A 301 -1.61 24.68 -3.96
CA PHE A 301 -0.55 24.05 -4.72
C PHE A 301 -1.10 23.47 -6.03
N PHE A 302 -2.26 22.83 -5.99
CA PHE A 302 -3.00 22.39 -7.18
C PHE A 302 -3.38 23.57 -8.09
N PHE A 303 -3.87 24.68 -7.52
CA PHE A 303 -4.26 25.88 -8.27
C PHE A 303 -3.05 26.65 -8.82
N PHE A 304 -1.94 26.70 -8.08
CA PHE A 304 -0.69 27.30 -8.54
C PHE A 304 -0.07 26.48 -9.67
N PHE A 305 -0.14 25.14 -9.58
CA PHE A 305 0.28 24.25 -10.65
C PHE A 305 -0.63 24.36 -11.88
N LEU A 306 -1.95 24.49 -11.67
CA LEU A 306 -2.93 24.72 -12.74
C LEU A 306 -2.71 26.08 -13.43
N ILE A 307 -2.42 27.14 -12.68
CA ILE A 307 -2.13 28.48 -13.23
C ILE A 307 -0.83 28.46 -14.02
N ILE A 308 0.24 27.87 -13.50
CA ILE A 308 1.52 27.73 -14.22
C ILE A 308 1.32 26.93 -15.51
N PHE A 309 0.48 25.88 -15.49
CA PHE A 309 0.21 25.06 -16.66
C PHE A 309 -0.74 25.70 -17.68
N LEU A 310 -1.56 26.68 -17.26
CA LEU A 310 -2.44 27.45 -18.14
C LEU A 310 -1.78 28.72 -18.71
N THR A 311 -0.60 29.10 -18.21
CA THR A 311 0.17 30.27 -18.67
C THR A 311 1.35 29.90 -19.59
N PHE A 312 1.55 28.62 -19.90
CA PHE A 312 2.49 28.09 -20.90
C PHE A 312 1.75 27.27 -21.96
#